data_AF-A0A2M8E0F1-F1
#
_entry.id   AF-A0A2M8E0F1-F1
#
_cell.length_a   1.000
_cell.length_b   1.000
_cell.length_c   1.000
_cell.angle_alpha   90.00
_cell.angle_beta   90.00
_cell.angle_gamma   90.00
#
_symmetry.space_group_name_H-M   'P 1'
#
loop_
_entity.id
_entity.type
_entity.pdbx_description
1 polymer ?
#
loop_
_entity_poly.entity_id
_entity_poly.type
_entity_poly.pdbx_seq_one_letter_code
_entity_poly.pdbx_strand_id
1 'polypeptide(L)'
;QGCAMCPPDSTAWVIGGAEVYAQALPLATQAVVTEIDAVFEGDAFAPVFGPTWHEVARESHTAGSGLAFSFVTYHRLPPAELPQF
;
A
#
# COMPACT_ATOMS: atom_id res chain seq x y z
N GLN A 1 -10.87 -11.22 -9.94
CA GLN A 1 -10.87 -11.32 -11.42
C GLN A 1 -10.48 -10.01 -12.13
N GLY A 2 -9.90 -9.00 -11.44
CA GLY A 2 -9.59 -7.69 -12.05
C GLY A 2 -8.24 -7.56 -12.77
N CYS A 3 -7.26 -8.44 -12.51
CA CYS A 3 -5.91 -8.31 -13.05
C CYS A 3 -5.76 -8.66 -14.55
N ALA A 4 -6.79 -9.17 -15.22
CA ALA A 4 -6.69 -9.71 -16.59
C ALA A 4 -6.86 -8.67 -17.72
N MET A 5 -7.12 -7.40 -17.39
CA MET A 5 -7.44 -6.34 -18.36
C MET A 5 -6.32 -5.30 -18.55
N CYS A 6 -5.24 -5.39 -17.78
CA CYS A 6 -4.12 -4.46 -17.91
C CYS A 6 -3.21 -4.86 -19.08
N PRO A 7 -2.80 -3.92 -19.94
CA PRO A 7 -1.78 -4.17 -20.96
C PRO A 7 -0.49 -4.71 -20.32
N PRO A 8 0.26 -5.59 -21.02
CA PRO A 8 1.61 -5.96 -20.57
C PRO A 8 2.45 -4.69 -20.32
N ASP A 9 3.23 -4.68 -19.23
CA ASP A 9 4.02 -3.54 -18.71
C ASP A 9 3.23 -2.38 -18.05
N SER A 10 1.94 -2.55 -17.78
CA SER A 10 1.14 -1.54 -17.07
C SER A 10 1.20 -1.71 -15.56
N THR A 11 1.40 -0.61 -14.83
CA THR A 11 1.25 -0.61 -13.36
C THR A 11 -0.23 -0.47 -12.99
N ALA A 12 -0.79 -1.49 -12.34
CA ALA A 12 -2.14 -1.45 -11.80
C ALA A 12 -2.14 -0.94 -10.35
N TRP A 13 -2.89 0.11 -10.08
CA TRP A 13 -3.04 0.67 -8.73
C TRP A 13 -4.36 0.21 -8.13
N VAL A 14 -4.30 -0.37 -6.93
CA VAL A 14 -5.48 -0.71 -6.13
C VAL A 14 -5.70 0.44 -5.16
N ILE A 15 -6.86 1.09 -5.24
CA ILE A 15 -7.21 2.28 -4.45
C ILE A 15 -8.33 2.02 -3.41
N GLY A 16 -8.62 0.75 -3.12
CA GLY A 16 -9.53 0.32 -2.06
C GLY A 16 -10.85 -0.28 -2.53
N GLY A 17 -11.78 -0.64 -1.64
CA GLY A 17 -11.73 -0.51 -0.17
C GLY A 17 -10.95 -1.61 0.57
N ALA A 18 -11.11 -1.70 1.90
CA ALA A 18 -10.35 -2.61 2.79
C ALA A 18 -10.29 -4.07 2.32
N GLU A 19 -11.40 -4.60 1.83
CA GLU A 19 -11.49 -5.97 1.33
C GLU A 19 -10.71 -6.17 0.02
N VAL A 20 -10.64 -5.14 -0.83
CA VAL A 20 -9.84 -5.14 -2.07
C VAL A 20 -8.36 -5.05 -1.73
N TYR A 21 -7.98 -4.26 -0.72
CA TYR A 21 -6.61 -4.21 -0.23
C TYR A 21 -6.16 -5.57 0.30
N ALA A 22 -6.99 -6.27 1.06
CA ALA A 22 -6.67 -7.60 1.59
C ALA A 22 -6.38 -8.62 0.48
N GLN A 23 -7.13 -8.57 -0.63
CA GLN A 23 -6.92 -9.45 -1.79
C GLN A 23 -5.72 -9.04 -2.64
N ALA A 24 -5.40 -7.74 -2.69
CA ALA A 24 -4.29 -7.21 -3.49
C ALA A 24 -2.93 -7.30 -2.79
N LEU A 25 -2.89 -7.26 -1.46
CA LEU A 25 -1.65 -7.24 -0.68
C LEU A 25 -0.68 -8.40 -1.01
N PRO A 26 -1.13 -9.65 -1.24
CA PRO A 26 -0.24 -10.75 -1.64
C PRO A 26 0.35 -10.61 -3.03
N LEU A 27 -0.24 -9.80 -3.91
CA LEU A 27 0.19 -9.56 -5.29
C LEU A 27 0.95 -8.24 -5.45
N ALA A 28 0.74 -7.29 -4.55
CA ALA A 28 1.38 -5.98 -4.59
C ALA A 28 2.89 -6.04 -4.32
N THR A 29 3.64 -5.20 -5.02
CA THR A 29 5.08 -4.98 -4.83
C THR A 29 5.36 -3.64 -4.15
N GLN A 30 4.45 -2.68 -4.32
CA GLN A 30 4.52 -1.34 -3.76
C GLN A 30 3.17 -0.96 -3.12
N ALA A 31 3.22 -0.27 -1.99
CA ALA A 31 2.07 0.33 -1.34
C ALA A 31 2.39 1.79 -1.01
N VAL A 32 1.53 2.71 -1.42
CA VAL A 32 1.62 4.13 -1.08
C VAL A 32 0.49 4.43 -0.11
N VAL A 33 0.85 4.83 1.10
CA VAL A 33 -0.06 4.98 2.24
C VAL A 33 -0.03 6.42 2.70
N THR A 34 -1.21 7.02 2.90
CA THR A 34 -1.32 8.33 3.56
C THR A 34 -1.65 8.09 5.03
N GLU A 35 -0.68 8.30 5.90
CA GLU A 35 -0.87 8.26 7.36
C GLU A 35 -1.33 9.65 7.81
N ILE A 36 -2.56 9.77 8.29
CA ILE A 36 -3.08 11.02 8.85
C ILE A 36 -2.92 10.97 10.36
N ASP A 37 -2.28 11.97 10.95
CA ASP A 37 -2.08 12.08 12.40
C ASP A 37 -3.34 12.62 13.09
N ALA A 38 -4.45 11.91 12.91
CA ALA A 38 -5.72 12.18 13.56
C ALA A 38 -6.53 10.89 13.70
N VAL A 39 -7.32 10.83 14.77
CA VAL A 39 -8.25 9.72 15.01
C VAL A 39 -9.55 10.03 14.30
N PHE A 40 -9.88 9.22 13.29
CA PHE A 40 -11.18 9.25 12.64
C PHE A 40 -11.98 8.01 13.02
N GLU A 41 -13.28 8.19 13.25
CA GLU A 41 -14.21 7.06 13.29
C GLU A 41 -14.40 6.55 11.86
N GLY A 42 -14.04 5.28 11.62
CA GLY A 42 -14.13 4.66 10.32
C GLY A 42 -14.28 3.14 10.43
N ASP A 43 -14.94 2.55 9.44
CA ASP A 43 -15.20 1.11 9.31
C ASP A 43 -14.23 0.40 8.35
N ALA A 44 -13.39 1.17 7.64
CA ALA A 44 -12.37 0.67 6.73
C ALA A 44 -10.97 0.94 7.27
N PHE A 45 -10.24 -0.14 7.58
CA PHE A 45 -8.88 -0.07 8.07
C PHE A 45 -7.88 -0.37 6.95
N ALA A 46 -6.74 0.33 6.97
CA ALA A 46 -5.61 -0.02 6.13
C ALA A 46 -5.12 -1.45 6.45
N PRO A 47 -4.61 -2.20 5.45
CA PRO A 47 -4.05 -3.51 5.71
C PRO A 47 -2.85 -3.44 6.65
N VAL A 48 -2.69 -4.45 7.52
CA VAL A 48 -1.49 -4.59 8.34
C VAL A 48 -0.35 -5.07 7.45
N PHE A 49 0.69 -4.24 7.31
CA PHE A 49 1.90 -4.61 6.60
C PHE A 49 2.71 -5.61 7.42
N GLY A 50 2.91 -6.82 6.89
CA GLY A 50 3.75 -7.84 7.50
C GLY A 50 5.26 -7.53 7.42
N PRO A 51 6.13 -8.39 7.98
CA PRO A 51 7.58 -8.14 8.10
C PRO A 51 8.33 -8.06 6.75
N THR A 52 7.68 -8.43 5.65
CA THR A 52 8.24 -8.37 4.28
C THR A 52 8.14 -6.98 3.65
N TRP A 53 7.40 -6.07 4.28
CA TRP A 53 7.20 -4.71 3.82
C TRP A 53 8.16 -3.78 4.54
N HIS A 54 8.88 -2.97 3.76
CA HIS A 54 9.83 -1.99 4.28
C HIS A 54 9.45 -0.60 3.80
N GLU A 55 9.42 0.36 4.72
CA GLU A 55 9.32 1.77 4.39
C GLU A 55 10.57 2.18 3.62
N VAL A 56 10.38 2.71 2.41
CA VAL A 56 11.48 3.18 1.54
C VAL A 56 11.48 4.70 1.39
N ALA A 57 10.34 5.35 1.63
CA ALA A 57 10.23 6.80 1.60
C ALA A 57 9.11 7.27 2.54
N ARG A 58 9.32 8.43 3.16
CA ARG A 58 8.32 9.14 3.95
C ARG A 58 8.43 10.64 3.70
N GLU A 59 7.30 11.25 3.38
CA GLU A 59 7.16 12.68 3.17
C GLU A 59 6.07 13.21 4.10
N SER A 60 6.45 14.03 5.08
CA SER A 60 5.51 14.60 6.05
C SER A 60 5.07 16.00 5.61
N HIS A 61 3.78 16.26 5.74
CA HIS A 61 3.14 17.48 5.32
C HIS A 61 2.13 17.95 6.38
N THR A 62 1.82 19.24 6.34
CA THR A 62 0.72 19.83 7.08
C THR A 62 -0.26 20.41 6.07
N ALA A 63 -1.52 19.96 6.13
CA ALA A 63 -2.57 20.50 5.30
C ALA A 63 -2.84 21.97 5.67
N GLY A 64 -3.44 22.74 4.76
CA GLY A 64 -3.83 24.12 5.04
C GLY A 64 -4.81 24.26 6.22
N SER A 65 -5.47 23.17 6.63
CA SER A 65 -6.32 23.07 7.82
C SER A 65 -5.54 22.87 9.13
N GLY A 66 -4.21 22.70 9.08
CA GLY A 66 -3.37 22.37 10.23
C GLY A 66 -3.23 20.87 10.51
N LEU A 67 -3.88 20.01 9.73
CA LEU A 67 -3.82 18.55 9.89
C LEU A 67 -2.46 18.01 9.40
N ALA A 68 -1.72 17.34 10.28
CA ALA A 68 -0.49 16.66 9.89
C ALA A 68 -0.80 15.31 9.22
N PHE A 69 -0.13 15.04 8.10
CA PHE A 69 -0.21 13.76 7.40
C PHE A 69 1.13 13.43 6.78
N SER A 70 1.41 12.15 6.56
CA SER A 70 2.62 11.67 5.91
C SER A 70 2.26 10.74 4.75
N PHE A 71 2.89 10.96 3.60
CA PHE A 71 2.92 9.97 2.54
C PHE A 71 4.05 9.00 2.83
N VAL A 72 3.71 7.72 2.96
CA VAL A 72 4.66 6.64 3.25
C VAL A 72 4.62 5.65 2.11
N THR A 73 5.77 5.40 1.50
CA THR A 73 5.91 4.39 0.45
C THR A 73 6.58 3.16 1.05
N TYR A 74 5.89 2.03 0.94
CA TYR A 74 6.37 0.72 1.34
C TYR A 74 6.66 -0.13 0.11
N HIS A 75 7.80 -0.81 0.11
CA HIS A 75 8.12 -1.85 -0.87
C HIS A 75 8.08 -3.21 -0.20
N ARG A 76 7.46 -4.17 -0.88
CA ARG A 76 7.56 -5.57 -0.49
C ARG A 76 8.81 -6.15 -1.13
N LEU A 77 9.74 -6.63 -0.31
CA LEU A 77 10.82 -7.45 -0.85
C LEU A 77 10.20 -8.74 -1.38
N PRO A 78 10.54 -9.17 -2.61
CA PRO A 78 10.12 -10.49 -3.05
C PRO A 78 10.59 -11.50 -2.01
N PRO A 79 9.75 -12.47 -1.60
CA PRO A 79 10.28 -13.61 -0.88
C PRO A 79 11.41 -14.14 -1.75
N ALA A 80 12.62 -14.26 -1.19
CA ALA A 80 13.80 -14.72 -1.92
C ALA A 80 13.36 -15.88 -2.79
N GLU A 81 13.38 -15.70 -4.11
CA GLU A 81 12.97 -16.75 -5.04
C GLU A 81 13.86 -17.94 -4.72
N LEU A 82 13.28 -18.96 -4.06
CA LEU A 82 13.96 -20.22 -3.89
C LEU A 82 14.29 -20.68 -5.31
N PRO A 83 15.57 -20.93 -5.63
CA PRO A 83 15.91 -21.41 -6.96
C PRO A 83 15.10 -22.68 -7.21
N GLN A 84 14.25 -22.63 -8.24
CA GLN A 84 13.58 -23.82 -8.75
C GLN A 84 14.69 -24.70 -9.32
N PHE A 85 15.01 -25.79 -8.61
CA PHE A 85 15.87 -26.85 -9.12
C PHE A 85 15.12 -27.67 -10.17
#